data_AF-A0A5E7QDY3-F1
#
_entry.id   AF-A0A5E7QDY3-F1
#
_cell.length_a   1.000
_cell.length_b   1.000
_cell.length_c   1.000
_cell.angle_alpha   90.00
_cell.angle_beta   90.00
_cell.angle_gamma   90.00
#
_symmetry.space_group_name_H-M   'P 1'
#
loop_
_entity.id
_entity.type
_entity.pdbx_description
1 polymer ?
#
loop_
_entity_poly.entity_id
_entity_poly.type
_entity_poly.pdbx_seq_one_letter_code
_entity_poly.pdbx_strand_id
1 'polypeptide(L)'
;MADDFIRIVYKRDVGGKSKRTSVSIDPMMFEIFSQVRGGIAEARAVLKVWAMEADADRTEANWRIGNSRLVQQRISVEILDAVKAGFAARKLNQSKGGKGKSRGAGRAIDSLDGGEGSQQLPAATGHLEMEA
;
A
#
# COMPACT_ATOMS: atom_id res chain seq x y z
N MET A 1 -9.54 -30.50 12.61
CA MET A 1 -9.23 -29.34 11.76
C MET A 1 -7.88 -28.83 12.23
N ALA A 2 -6.83 -28.91 11.42
CA ALA A 2 -5.55 -28.31 11.80
C ALA A 2 -5.78 -26.81 11.90
N ASP A 3 -5.30 -26.21 13.00
CA ASP A 3 -5.53 -24.80 13.25
C ASP A 3 -4.62 -24.02 12.30
N ASP A 4 -5.18 -23.44 11.23
CA ASP A 4 -4.44 -22.81 10.12
C ASP A 4 -3.66 -21.56 10.54
N PHE A 5 -3.56 -21.22 11.83
CA PHE A 5 -2.85 -20.03 12.29
C PHE A 5 -1.34 -20.19 12.36
N ILE A 6 -0.62 -19.13 11.98
CA ILE A 6 0.79 -18.96 12.28
C ILE A 6 0.95 -18.70 13.78
N ARG A 7 1.73 -19.56 14.45
CA ARG A 7 2.03 -19.45 15.89
C ARG A 7 3.32 -18.69 16.11
N ILE A 8 3.23 -17.59 16.87
CA ILE A 8 4.39 -16.85 17.35
C ILE A 8 4.60 -17.22 18.82
N VAL A 9 5.65 -18.00 19.06
CA VAL A 9 5.97 -18.55 20.38
C VAL A 9 6.86 -17.59 21.17
N TYR A 10 6.50 -17.35 22.42
CA TYR A 10 7.28 -16.52 23.36
C TYR A 10 7.26 -17.11 24.78
N LYS A 11 8.10 -16.58 25.66
CA LYS A 11 8.14 -16.92 27.09
C LYS A 11 7.49 -15.79 27.88
N ARG A 12 6.73 -16.13 28.92
CA ARG A 12 6.16 -15.20 29.89
C ARG A 12 6.38 -15.69 31.31
N ASP A 13 6.44 -14.79 32.28
CA ASP A 13 6.55 -15.15 33.69
C ASP A 13 5.18 -15.27 34.35
N VAL A 14 4.94 -16.40 35.02
CA VAL A 14 3.68 -16.70 35.69
C VAL A 14 3.98 -17.26 37.07
N GLY A 15 3.77 -16.45 38.10
CA GLY A 15 4.05 -16.86 39.49
C GLY A 15 5.52 -17.23 39.71
N GLY A 16 6.45 -16.42 39.18
CA GLY A 16 7.89 -16.63 39.31
C GLY A 16 8.47 -17.77 38.45
N LYS A 17 7.68 -18.35 37.54
CA LYS A 17 8.13 -19.39 36.61
C LYS A 17 7.96 -18.94 35.16
N SER A 18 9.01 -19.13 34.37
CA SER A 18 8.98 -18.91 32.92
C SER A 18 8.15 -20.00 32.23
N LYS A 19 7.06 -19.61 31.57
CA LYS A 19 6.17 -20.50 30.81
C LYS A 19 6.21 -20.16 29.33
N ARG A 20 6.22 -21.20 28.48
CA ARG A 20 6.08 -21.08 27.03
C ARG A 20 4.62 -20.82 26.67
N THR A 21 4.39 -19.86 25.79
CA THR A 21 3.06 -19.46 25.31
C THR A 21 3.15 -19.03 23.84
N SER A 22 2.02 -18.71 23.21
CA SER A 22 1.99 -18.26 21.82
C SER A 22 0.79 -17.36 21.52
N VAL A 23 0.97 -16.46 20.56
CA VAL A 23 -0.16 -15.80 19.87
C VAL A 23 -0.42 -16.45 18.51
N SER A 24 -1.67 -16.40 18.09
CA SER A 24 -2.14 -16.94 16.80
C SER A 24 -2.39 -15.80 15.83
N ILE A 25 -1.77 -15.87 14.66
CA ILE A 25 -1.90 -14.88 13.60
C ILE A 25 -2.48 -15.58 12.37
N ASP A 26 -3.44 -14.92 11.73
CA ASP A 26 -3.95 -15.37 10.43
C ASP A 26 -2.81 -15.45 9.39
N PRO A 27 -2.73 -16.51 8.56
CA PRO A 27 -1.63 -16.68 7.59
C PRO A 27 -1.50 -15.53 6.60
N MET A 28 -2.62 -15.07 6.04
CA MET A 28 -2.61 -14.00 5.05
C MET A 28 -2.16 -12.68 5.70
N MET A 29 -2.65 -12.41 6.90
CA MET A 29 -2.18 -11.27 7.69
C MET A 29 -0.68 -11.36 7.98
N PHE A 30 -0.16 -12.53 8.34
CA PHE A 30 1.27 -12.72 8.57
C PHE A 30 2.09 -12.52 7.30
N GLU A 31 1.62 -13.04 6.16
CA GLU A 31 2.27 -12.87 4.86
C GLU A 31 2.38 -11.38 4.48
N ILE A 32 1.27 -10.64 4.53
CA ILE A 32 1.27 -9.20 4.23
C ILE A 32 2.20 -8.45 5.20
N PHE A 33 2.11 -8.76 6.50
CA PHE A 33 2.96 -8.13 7.51
C PHE A 33 4.45 -8.41 7.28
N SER A 34 4.80 -9.61 6.83
CA SER A 34 6.18 -9.95 6.50
C SER A 34 6.75 -9.11 5.36
N GLN A 35 5.92 -8.76 4.36
CA GLN A 35 6.32 -7.86 3.29
C GLN A 35 6.54 -6.43 3.81
N VAL A 36 5.67 -5.95 4.72
CA VAL A 36 5.82 -4.62 5.35
C VAL A 36 7.12 -4.54 6.17
N ARG A 37 7.49 -5.62 6.87
CA ARG A 37 8.69 -5.68 7.73
C ARG A 37 9.99 -6.05 7.00
N GLY A 38 9.94 -6.29 5.69
CA GLY A 38 11.12 -6.64 4.89
C GLY A 38 11.52 -8.12 4.95
N GLY A 39 10.69 -8.99 5.54
CA GLY A 39 10.94 -10.43 5.59
C GLY A 39 10.21 -11.17 6.73
N ILE A 40 10.25 -12.50 6.64
CA ILE A 40 9.62 -13.41 7.61
C ILE A 40 10.34 -13.36 8.96
N ALA A 41 11.67 -13.25 8.97
CA ALA A 41 12.47 -13.27 10.20
C ALA A 41 12.24 -12.01 11.04
N GLU A 42 12.22 -10.86 10.37
CA GLU A 42 11.99 -9.53 10.92
C GLU A 42 10.57 -9.45 11.49
N ALA A 43 9.57 -9.91 10.73
CA ALA A 43 8.19 -10.01 11.21
C ALA A 43 8.09 -10.88 12.47
N ARG A 44 8.72 -12.06 12.49
CA ARG A 44 8.69 -12.93 13.68
C ARG A 44 9.35 -12.28 14.89
N ALA A 45 10.45 -11.56 14.71
CA ALA A 45 11.14 -10.87 15.79
C ALA A 45 10.25 -9.79 16.41
N VAL A 46 9.63 -8.94 15.58
CA VAL A 46 8.69 -7.89 16.00
C VAL A 46 7.48 -8.49 16.71
N LEU A 47 6.83 -9.50 16.12
CA LEU A 47 5.64 -10.11 16.70
C LEU A 47 5.93 -10.76 18.05
N LYS A 48 7.14 -11.28 18.25
CA LYS A 48 7.55 -11.84 19.54
C LYS A 48 7.63 -10.75 20.61
N VAL A 49 8.19 -9.58 20.28
CA VAL A 49 8.26 -8.42 21.17
C VAL A 49 6.86 -7.94 21.50
N TRP A 50 6.02 -7.70 20.50
CA TRP A 50 4.64 -7.25 20.72
C TRP A 50 3.80 -8.24 21.51
N ALA A 51 4.00 -9.54 21.30
CA ALA A 51 3.30 -10.56 22.09
C ALA A 51 3.69 -10.52 23.56
N MET A 52 4.95 -10.21 23.89
CA MET A 52 5.41 -10.03 25.28
C MET A 52 4.86 -8.74 25.89
N GLU A 53 4.91 -7.62 25.16
CA GLU A 53 4.36 -6.33 25.59
C GLU A 53 2.87 -6.42 25.87
N ALA A 54 2.11 -6.97 24.92
CA ALA A 54 0.66 -7.11 25.07
C ALA A 54 0.26 -8.12 26.17
N ASP A 55 1.16 -9.04 26.55
CA ASP A 55 0.98 -9.92 27.71
C ASP A 55 1.23 -9.17 29.03
N ALA A 56 2.23 -8.27 29.08
CA ALA A 56 2.52 -7.44 30.25
C ALA A 56 1.41 -6.41 30.54
N ASP A 57 0.84 -5.81 29.49
CA ASP A 57 -0.25 -4.84 29.58
C ASP A 57 -1.59 -5.46 30.01
N ARG A 58 -1.67 -6.80 30.06
CA ARG A 58 -2.94 -7.55 30.11
C ARG A 58 -3.61 -7.63 31.49
N THR A 59 -3.02 -7.05 32.53
CA THR A 59 -3.35 -7.45 33.91
C THR A 59 -4.54 -6.70 34.54
N GLU A 60 -5.01 -5.58 33.99
CA GLU A 60 -6.18 -4.89 34.59
C GLU A 60 -7.13 -4.21 33.59
N ALA A 61 -6.63 -3.62 32.51
CA ALA A 61 -7.47 -2.85 31.57
C ALA A 61 -8.06 -3.66 30.39
N ASN A 62 -7.50 -4.83 30.06
CA ASN A 62 -7.72 -5.50 28.77
C ASN A 62 -8.19 -6.97 28.85
N TRP A 63 -8.68 -7.43 30.00
CA TRP A 63 -9.01 -8.85 30.23
C TRP A 63 -9.97 -9.45 29.20
N ARG A 64 -10.85 -8.63 28.61
CA ARG A 64 -11.84 -9.06 27.61
C ARG A 64 -11.25 -9.33 26.22
N ILE A 65 -10.08 -8.78 25.89
CA ILE A 65 -9.46 -8.93 24.58
C ILE A 65 -8.28 -9.90 24.70
N GLY A 66 -8.33 -11.03 23.98
CA GLY A 66 -7.25 -12.01 23.99
C GLY A 66 -5.95 -11.46 23.38
N ASN A 67 -4.79 -11.93 23.87
CA ASN A 67 -3.47 -11.41 23.45
C ASN A 67 -3.26 -11.46 21.92
N SER A 68 -3.66 -12.55 21.28
CA SER A 68 -3.64 -12.68 19.81
C SER A 68 -4.38 -11.54 19.11
N ARG A 69 -5.52 -11.10 19.66
CA ARG A 69 -6.31 -10.02 19.08
C ARG A 69 -5.62 -8.67 19.21
N LEU A 70 -4.96 -8.40 20.34
CA LEU A 70 -4.18 -7.17 20.54
C LEU A 70 -3.02 -7.10 19.54
N VAL A 71 -2.28 -8.21 19.39
CA VAL A 71 -1.18 -8.28 18.41
C VAL A 71 -1.70 -8.10 16.99
N GLN A 72 -2.80 -8.76 16.62
CA GLN A 72 -3.42 -8.59 15.29
C GLN A 72 -3.90 -7.14 15.04
N GLN A 73 -4.41 -6.43 16.05
CA GLN A 73 -4.75 -5.02 15.92
C GLN A 73 -3.51 -4.16 15.62
N ARG A 74 -2.39 -4.40 16.30
CA ARG A 74 -1.12 -3.72 16.03
C ARG A 74 -0.62 -4.01 14.61
N ILE A 75 -0.74 -5.26 14.13
CA ILE A 75 -0.42 -5.63 12.74
C ILE A 75 -1.27 -4.82 11.75
N SER A 76 -2.60 -4.77 11.95
CA SER A 76 -3.49 -4.03 11.06
C SER A 76 -3.17 -2.54 10.98
N VAL A 77 -2.81 -1.91 12.10
CA VAL A 77 -2.40 -0.50 12.14
C VAL A 77 -1.14 -0.29 11.30
N GLU A 78 -0.13 -1.14 11.48
CA GLU A 78 1.11 -1.00 10.73
C GLU A 78 0.93 -1.25 9.23
N ILE A 79 0.12 -2.24 8.85
CA ILE A 79 -0.24 -2.47 7.44
C ILE A 79 -0.94 -1.23 6.87
N LEU A 80 -1.89 -0.66 7.63
CA LEU A 80 -2.60 0.55 7.20
C LEU A 80 -1.65 1.73 6.99
N ASP A 81 -0.67 1.92 7.87
CA ASP A 81 0.29 3.02 7.75
C ASP A 81 1.24 2.82 6.56
N ALA A 82 1.69 1.59 6.30
CA ALA A 82 2.45 1.25 5.09
C ALA A 82 1.62 1.52 3.81
N VAL A 83 0.34 1.16 3.82
CA VAL A 83 -0.59 1.43 2.70
C VAL A 83 -0.76 2.94 2.47
N LYS A 84 -0.97 3.74 3.53
CA LYS A 84 -1.07 5.20 3.43
C LYS A 84 0.20 5.81 2.86
N ALA A 85 1.37 5.36 3.31
CA ALA A 85 2.66 5.81 2.78
C ALA A 85 2.80 5.49 1.28
N GLY A 86 2.38 4.29 0.87
CA GLY A 86 2.35 3.90 -0.55
C GLY A 86 1.43 4.76 -1.40
N PHE A 87 0.23 5.12 -0.91
CA PHE A 87 -0.66 6.04 -1.61
C PHE A 87 -0.06 7.45 -1.75
N ALA A 88 0.56 7.97 -0.69
CA ALA A 88 1.20 9.28 -0.70
C ALA A 88 2.35 9.33 -1.73
N ALA A 89 3.19 8.30 -1.78
CA ALA A 89 4.27 8.19 -2.75
C ALA A 89 3.77 8.15 -4.20
N ARG A 90 2.69 7.38 -4.48
CA ARG A 90 2.07 7.34 -5.81
C ARG A 90 1.54 8.70 -6.24
N LYS A 91 0.87 9.43 -5.34
CA LYS A 91 0.33 10.77 -5.62
C LYS A 91 1.43 11.77 -5.98
N LEU A 92 2.58 11.72 -5.29
CA LEU A 92 3.73 12.58 -5.57
C LEU A 92 4.39 12.27 -6.92
N ASN A 93 4.43 10.99 -7.33
CA ASN A 93 5.03 10.60 -8.59
C ASN A 93 4.15 10.92 -9.81
N GLN A 94 2.81 10.94 -9.65
CA GLN A 94 1.89 11.34 -10.73
C GLN A 94 1.97 12.84 -11.06
N SER A 95 2.20 13.71 -10.08
CA SER A 95 2.24 15.17 -10.32
C SER A 95 3.44 15.64 -11.14
N LYS A 96 4.47 14.80 -11.32
CA LYS A 96 5.69 15.11 -12.10
C LYS A 96 5.62 14.70 -13.57
N GLY A 97 4.56 14.04 -14.03
CA GLY A 97 4.42 13.52 -15.41
C GLY A 97 3.78 14.47 -16.44
N GLY A 98 3.37 15.68 -16.08
CA GLY A 98 2.58 16.57 -16.93
C GLY A 98 3.27 17.87 -17.33
N LYS A 99 4.39 17.83 -18.08
CA LYS A 99 4.93 19.03 -18.74
C LYS A 99 5.71 18.74 -20.01
N GLY A 100 5.03 18.18 -21.01
CA GLY A 100 5.46 18.27 -22.40
C GLY A 100 4.99 19.59 -23.01
N LYS A 101 5.85 20.61 -22.99
CA LYS A 101 5.71 21.82 -23.80
C LYS A 101 5.92 21.44 -25.28
N SER A 102 4.94 21.66 -26.14
CA SER A 102 5.19 21.94 -27.57
C SER A 102 4.30 23.09 -28.03
N ARG A 103 4.74 24.31 -27.72
CA ARG A 103 4.35 25.54 -28.44
C ARG A 103 5.60 25.97 -29.21
N GLY A 104 5.49 26.01 -30.53
CA GLY A 104 6.55 26.49 -31.42
C GLY A 104 6.12 26.37 -32.87
N ALA A 105 5.60 27.46 -33.41
CA ALA A 105 5.10 27.61 -34.77
C ALA A 105 6.24 27.66 -35.81
N GLY A 106 5.96 27.09 -37.00
CA GLY A 106 6.27 27.64 -38.32
C GLY A 106 7.73 27.79 -38.76
N ARG A 107 8.12 27.02 -39.79
CA ARG A 107 8.70 27.59 -41.02
C ARG A 107 8.57 26.62 -42.20
N ALA A 108 7.88 27.07 -43.24
CA ALA A 108 7.79 26.42 -44.54
C ALA A 108 9.15 26.43 -45.26
N ILE A 109 9.46 25.35 -45.97
CA ILE A 109 10.12 25.41 -47.28
C ILE A 109 9.40 24.44 -48.22
N ASP A 110 9.22 24.94 -49.42
CA ASP A 110 8.40 24.44 -50.52
C ASP A 110 9.26 23.54 -51.44
N SER A 111 8.56 22.68 -52.19
CA SER A 111 8.81 22.34 -53.60
C SER A 111 9.25 20.91 -54.00
N LEU A 112 8.39 20.35 -54.89
CA LEU A 112 8.56 19.36 -55.98
C LEU A 112 8.41 17.88 -55.61
N ASP A 113 7.70 17.01 -56.33
CA ASP A 113 6.76 17.06 -57.46
C ASP A 113 6.22 15.60 -57.63
N GLY A 114 4.99 15.42 -58.12
CA GLY A 114 4.53 14.18 -58.75
C GLY A 114 3.81 13.12 -57.90
N GLY A 115 2.49 13.02 -58.05
CA GLY A 115 1.73 11.84 -57.61
C GLY A 115 0.23 12.09 -57.46
N GLU A 116 -0.50 11.93 -58.55
CA GLU A 116 -1.95 12.05 -58.66
C GLU A 116 -2.71 11.20 -57.62
N GLY A 117 -3.67 11.83 -56.94
CA GLY A 117 -4.52 11.19 -55.93
C GLY A 117 -5.71 12.08 -55.60
N SER A 118 -6.61 12.18 -56.56
CA SER A 118 -7.87 12.94 -56.48
C SER A 118 -8.76 12.43 -55.33
N GLN A 119 -9.13 13.31 -54.39
CA GLN A 119 -10.53 13.67 -54.13
C GLN A 119 -10.62 14.83 -53.11
N GLN A 120 -11.31 15.87 -53.55
CA GLN A 120 -11.44 17.18 -52.93
C GLN A 120 -12.85 17.33 -52.31
N LEU A 121 -12.89 17.51 -50.97
CA LEU A 121 -13.66 18.52 -50.18
C LEU A 121 -15.22 18.58 -50.28
N PRO A 122 -15.96 19.03 -49.23
CA PRO A 122 -15.66 20.26 -48.48
C PRO A 122 -15.75 20.23 -46.95
N ALA A 123 -14.97 21.15 -46.38
CA ALA A 123 -15.12 21.64 -45.02
C ALA A 123 -16.31 22.60 -44.95
N ALA A 124 -17.17 22.41 -43.96
CA ALA A 124 -18.06 23.46 -43.48
C ALA A 124 -17.50 24.00 -42.16
N THR A 125 -16.78 25.11 -42.25
CA THR A 125 -16.56 26.04 -41.15
C THR A 125 -17.87 26.74 -40.79
N GLY A 126 -18.23 26.72 -39.51
CA GLY A 126 -19.28 27.54 -38.93
C GLY A 126 -18.91 27.91 -37.51
N HIS A 127 -18.09 28.95 -37.37
CA HIS A 127 -17.95 29.72 -36.13
C HIS A 127 -18.89 30.92 -36.24
N LEU A 128 -19.77 31.16 -35.25
CA LEU A 128 -20.00 32.50 -34.73
C LEU A 128 -20.72 32.50 -33.38
N GLU A 129 -20.33 33.48 -32.58
CA GLU A 129 -20.60 33.79 -31.19
C GLU A 129 -22.03 34.29 -30.93
N MET A 130 -22.53 34.24 -29.68
CA MET A 130 -22.76 35.44 -28.86
C MET A 130 -23.43 35.10 -27.51
N GLU A 131 -23.02 35.84 -26.49
CA GLU A 131 -23.58 35.90 -25.14
C GLU A 131 -25.05 36.34 -25.13
N ALA A 132 -25.81 35.84 -24.14
CA ALA A 132 -26.83 36.59 -23.40
C ALA A 132 -27.02 35.95 -22.01
#